data_AF-W4P6Z2-F1
#
_entry.id   AF-W4P6Z2-F1
#
_cell.length_a   1.000
_cell.length_b   1.000
_cell.length_c   1.000
_cell.angle_alpha   90.00
_cell.angle_beta   90.00
_cell.angle_gamma   90.00
#
_symmetry.space_group_name_H-M   'P 1'
#
loop_
_entity.id
_entity.type
_entity.pdbx_description
1 polymer ?
#
loop_
_entity_poly.entity_id
_entity_poly.type
_entity_poly.pdbx_seq_one_letter_code
_entity_poly.pdbx_strand_id
1 'polypeptide(L)' 'MKKEYIIRLVAGSMVLAGTSLAYFVSSAWLLLPLFVGVNLVQSSFTGFCPLEYFLDKSGVK' A
#
# COMPACT_ATOMS: atom_id res chain seq x y z
N MET A 1 9.76 -5.45 -15.04
CA MET A 1 9.42 -5.91 -13.67
C MET A 1 7.91 -5.99 -13.60
N LYS A 2 7.29 -7.12 -13.22
CA LYS A 2 5.80 -7.16 -13.20
C LYS A 2 5.29 -6.12 -12.19
N LYS A 3 4.30 -5.29 -12.59
CA LYS A 3 3.70 -4.21 -11.78
C LYS A 3 3.36 -4.66 -10.36
N GLU A 4 2.88 -5.89 -10.22
CA GLU A 4 2.56 -6.54 -8.95
C GLU A 4 3.72 -6.55 -7.93
N TYR A 5 4.99 -6.69 -8.37
CA TYR A 5 6.14 -6.66 -7.45
C TYR A 5 6.38 -5.26 -6.89
N ILE A 6 6.24 -4.22 -7.73
CA ILE A 6 6.39 -2.83 -7.30
C ILE A 6 5.26 -2.49 -6.32
N ILE A 7 4.03 -2.91 -6.64
CA ILE A 7 2.87 -2.71 -5.77
C ILE A 7 3.09 -3.37 -4.41
N ARG A 8 3.53 -4.63 -4.38
CA ARG A 8 3.84 -5.34 -3.12
C ARG A 8 4.95 -4.67 -2.32
N LEU A 9 5.99 -4.18 -2.99
CA LEU A 9 7.13 -3.53 -2.33
C LEU A 9 6.74 -2.16 -1.75
N VAL A 10 5.99 -1.35 -2.50
CA VAL A 10 5.50 -0.04 -2.05
C VAL A 10 4.45 -0.20 -0.95
N ALA A 11 3.51 -1.14 -1.09
CA ALA A 11 2.53 -1.41 -0.04
C ALA A 11 3.21 -1.90 1.25
N GLY A 12 4.17 -2.82 1.13
CA GLY A 12 4.93 -3.34 2.26
C GLY A 12 5.76 -2.26 2.96
N SER A 13 6.43 -1.39 2.21
CA SER A 13 7.22 -0.29 2.78
C SER A 13 6.33 0.73 3.51
N MET A 14 5.14 1.02 2.97
CA MET A 14 4.20 1.95 3.59
C MET A 14 3.59 1.38 4.88
N VAL A 15 3.33 0.06 4.93
CA VAL A 15 2.89 -0.63 6.15
C VAL A 15 3.99 -0.65 7.22
N LEU A 16 5.23 -0.95 6.84
CA LEU A 16 6.37 -0.92 7.77
C LEU A 16 6.60 0.49 8.31
N ALA A 17 6.59 1.51 7.45
CA ALA A 17 6.74 2.90 7.87
C ALA A 17 5.60 3.33 8.82
N GLY A 18 4.35 2.99 8.49
CA GLY A 18 3.18 3.28 9.32
C GLY A 18 3.25 2.59 10.69
N THR A 19 3.69 1.33 10.72
CA THR A 19 3.82 0.56 11.97
C THR A 19 4.97 1.07 12.83
N SER A 20 6.12 1.43 12.23
CA SER A 20 7.22 2.06 12.94
C SER A 20 6.81 3.39 13.55
N LEU A 21 6.12 4.27 12.79
CA LEU A 21 5.62 5.52 13.36
C LEU A 21 4.58 5.29 14.46
N ALA A 22 3.75 4.26 14.36
CA ALA A 22 2.81 3.91 15.41
C ALA A 22 3.50 3.54 16.73
N TYR A 23 4.67 2.90 16.64
CA TYR A 23 5.50 2.56 17.79
C TYR A 23 6.25 3.78 18.36
N PHE A 24 6.82 4.65 17.51
CA PHE A 24 7.65 5.77 17.95
C PHE A 24 6.89 7.05 18.33
N VAL A 25 5.72 7.29 17.74
CA VAL A 25 4.98 8.55 17.91
C VAL A 25 3.68 8.33 18.70
N SER A 26 2.77 7.51 18.19
CA SER A 26 1.47 7.25 18.82
C SER A 26 0.73 6.12 18.11
N SER A 27 0.02 5.27 18.85
CA SER A 27 -0.82 4.19 18.29
C SER A 27 -1.86 4.65 17.27
N ALA A 28 -2.22 5.94 17.24
CA ALA A 28 -3.08 6.50 16.21
C ALA A 28 -2.54 6.31 14.78
N TRP A 29 -1.22 6.13 14.62
CA TRP A 29 -0.60 5.89 13.31
C TRP A 29 -0.89 4.51 12.73
N LEU A 30 -1.49 3.59 13.50
CA LEU A 30 -2.00 2.30 12.97
C LEU A 30 -3.13 2.48 11.96
N LEU A 31 -3.82 3.62 11.95
CA LEU A 31 -4.84 3.93 10.95
C LEU A 31 -4.25 3.94 9.51
N LEU A 32 -2.98 4.30 9.37
CA LEU A 32 -2.29 4.39 8.08
C LEU A 32 -2.01 3.00 7.47
N PRO A 33 -1.34 2.03 8.16
CA PRO A 33 -1.23 0.66 7.67
C PRO A 33 -2.58 -0.05 7.59
N LEU A 34 -3.55 0.28 8.46
CA LEU A 34 -4.91 -0.26 8.37
C LEU A 34 -5.60 0.17 7.06
N PHE A 35 -5.53 1.45 6.72
CA PHE A 35 -6.10 1.97 5.48
C PHE A 35 -5.44 1.33 4.24
N VAL A 36 -4.10 1.25 4.24
CA VAL A 36 -3.35 0.59 3.14
C VAL A 36 -3.75 -0.89 3.03
N GLY A 37 -3.87 -1.60 4.16
CA GLY A 37 -4.28 -3.00 4.20
C GLY A 37 -5.68 -3.23 3.67
N VAL A 38 -6.66 -2.41 4.08
CA VAL A 38 -8.04 -2.49 3.57
C VAL A 38 -8.09 -2.27 2.06
N ASN A 39 -7.34 -1.30 1.53
CA ASN A 39 -7.26 -1.06 0.08
C ASN A 39 -6.60 -2.24 -0.66
N LEU A 40 -5.57 -2.87 -0.08
CA LEU A 40 -4.97 -4.08 -0.65
C LEU A 40 -5.95 -5.25 -0.70
N VAL A 41 -6.64 -5.50 0.41
CA VAL A 41 -7.64 -6.57 0.51
C VAL A 41 -8.75 -6.33 -0.51
N GLN A 42 -9.29 -5.11 -0.59
CA GLN A 42 -10.31 -4.77 -1.57
C GLN A 42 -9.79 -4.97 -3.01
N SER A 43 -8.55 -4.56 -3.29
CA SER A 43 -7.92 -4.79 -4.59
C SER A 43 -7.74 -6.27 -4.92
N SER A 44 -7.46 -7.15 -3.96
CA SER A 44 -7.37 -8.59 -4.21
C SER A 44 -8.70 -9.22 -4.61
N PHE A 45 -9.83 -8.64 -4.17
CA PHE A 45 -11.18 -9.12 -4.53
C PHE A 45 -11.74 -8.46 -5.79
N THR A 46 -11.53 -7.17 -6.00
CA THR A 46 -12.12 -6.44 -7.15
C THR A 46 -11.16 -6.25 -8.32
N GLY A 47 -9.87 -6.58 -8.17
CA GLY A 47 -8.83 -6.31 -9.17
C GLY A 47 -8.58 -4.81 -9.43
N PHE A 48 -9.12 -3.93 -8.58
CA PHE A 48 -9.02 -2.48 -8.73
C PHE A 48 -8.03 -1.94 -7.70
N CYS A 49 -6.75 -1.90 -8.06
CA CYS A 49 -5.73 -1.28 -7.21
C CYS A 49 -5.54 0.18 -7.62
N PRO A 50 -5.86 1.18 -6.77
CA PRO A 50 -5.58 2.58 -7.08
C PRO A 50 -4.08 2.83 -7.32
N LEU A 51 -3.22 2.02 -6.70
CA LEU A 51 -1.77 2.05 -6.92
C LEU A 51 -1.39 1.54 -8.33
N GLU A 52 -2.09 0.53 -8.84
CA GLU A 52 -1.89 0.03 -10.20
C GLU A 52 -2.37 1.05 -11.23
N TYR A 53 -3.50 1.72 -10.98
CA TYR A 53 -3.95 2.85 -11.79
C TYR A 53 -2.94 4.00 -11.78
N PHE A 54 -2.31 4.29 -10.63
CA PHE A 54 -1.27 5.32 -10.52
C PHE A 54 0.02 4.93 -11.27
N LEU A 55 0.43 3.67 -11.19
CA LEU A 55 1.59 3.14 -11.92
C LEU A 55 1.35 3.08 -13.43
N ASP A 56 0.15 2.69 -13.84
CA ASP A 56 -0.27 2.68 -15.25
C ASP A 56 -0.28 4.10 -15.83
N LYS A 57 -0.80 5.06 -15.06
CA LYS A 57 -0.79 6.49 -15.43
C LYS A 57 0.61 7.11 -15.41
N SER A 58 1.54 6.55 -14.62
CA SER A 58 2.96 6.96 -14.60
C SER A 58 3.78 6.31 -15.71
N GLY A 59 3.18 5.50 -16.58
CA GLY A 59 3.84 4.93 -17.76
C GLY A 59 4.80 3.78 -17.45
N VAL A 60 4.76 3.23 -16.24
CA VAL A 60 5.59 2.07 -15.85
C VAL A 60 4.89 0.80 -16.36
N LYS A 61 5.44 0.18 -17.42
CA LYS A 61 4.96 -1.09 -17.99
C LYS A 61 5.47 -2.30 -17.22
#